data_AF-A0A350CD42-F1
#
_entry.id   AF-A0A350CD42-F1
#
_cell.length_a   1.000
_cell.length_b   1.000
_cell.length_c   1.000
_cell.angle_alpha   90.00
_cell.angle_beta   90.00
_cell.angle_gamma   90.00
#
_symmetry.space_group_name_H-M   'P 1'
#
loop_
_entity.id
_entity.type
_entity.pdbx_description
1 polymer ?
#
loop_
_entity_poly.entity_id
_entity_poly.type
_entity_poly.pdbx_seq_one_letter_code
_entity_poly.pdbx_strand_id
1 'polypeptide(L)'
;WSQGAHDGWGGFLSPRRGSPTADELRAQAWHALSARITSLYWFNLSLKSLLRFPDLIQPITEVNREIRLLDELLLRSTALHHQTLPAGDQPDWEICVLGAPEAAIFVVHDVGYEIDEKTNTFRFQKRQGAWNFPRPAWLPSGAELFRVDASGTHDAHGAVGDQVHIQDEVHVVGIYVATASPGLRQALQARLQTLLAREAELGIDPGSNEQDLEKLKEAAK
;
A
#
# COMPACT_ATOMS: atom_id res chain seq x y z
N TRP A 1 2.50 10.72 -9.61
CA TRP A 1 1.05 10.78 -9.39
C TRP A 1 0.51 9.36 -9.53
N SER A 2 -0.56 9.03 -8.84
CA SER A 2 -1.24 7.74 -8.91
C SER A 2 -2.64 7.98 -9.45
N GLN A 3 -3.14 7.06 -10.27
CA GLN A 3 -4.50 7.14 -10.81
C GLN A 3 -5.50 7.07 -9.64
N GLY A 4 -6.18 8.18 -9.32
CA GLY A 4 -7.29 8.17 -8.36
C GLY A 4 -8.63 7.90 -9.05
N ALA A 5 -9.73 7.79 -8.32
CA ALA A 5 -11.05 7.65 -8.95
C ALA A 5 -11.32 8.78 -9.96
N HIS A 6 -11.74 8.47 -11.20
CA HIS A 6 -12.08 9.46 -12.22
C HIS A 6 -13.38 9.11 -12.94
N ASP A 7 -14.35 10.04 -12.95
CA ASP A 7 -15.72 9.82 -13.45
C ASP A 7 -15.81 9.61 -14.96
N GLY A 8 -14.77 10.02 -15.71
CA GLY A 8 -14.61 9.72 -17.13
C GLY A 8 -14.10 8.32 -17.43
N TRP A 9 -13.89 7.45 -16.44
CA TRP A 9 -13.51 6.05 -16.66
C TRP A 9 -14.70 5.16 -16.98
N GLY A 10 -15.13 5.35 -18.22
CA GLY A 10 -15.92 4.45 -19.03
C GLY A 10 -15.66 4.86 -20.48
N GLY A 11 -15.56 3.91 -21.40
CA GLY A 11 -15.45 4.28 -22.81
C GLY A 11 -16.66 5.14 -23.21
N PHE A 12 -16.48 6.09 -24.11
CA PHE A 12 -17.60 6.88 -24.68
C PHE A 12 -18.75 5.98 -25.21
N LEU A 13 -18.41 4.73 -25.59
CA LEU A 13 -19.32 3.68 -26.08
C LEU A 13 -19.45 2.48 -25.12
N SER A 14 -18.85 2.51 -23.93
CA SER A 14 -18.81 1.37 -23.01
C SER A 14 -19.21 1.79 -21.59
N PRO A 15 -20.30 1.22 -21.04
CA PRO A 15 -20.69 1.47 -19.65
C PRO A 15 -19.75 0.77 -18.64
N ARG A 16 -18.72 0.05 -19.11
CA ARG A 16 -17.79 -0.70 -18.25
C ARG A 16 -16.87 0.28 -17.52
N ARG A 17 -16.72 0.05 -16.22
CA ARG A 17 -15.67 0.67 -15.39
C ARG A 17 -14.29 0.34 -15.98
N GLY A 18 -13.43 1.34 -16.12
CA GLY A 18 -12.00 1.15 -16.35
C GLY A 18 -11.20 1.10 -15.03
N SER A 19 -9.93 0.72 -15.12
CA SER A 19 -8.97 0.76 -13.99
C SER A 19 -8.90 2.14 -13.33
N PRO A 20 -8.59 2.20 -12.02
CA PRO A 20 -8.21 1.13 -11.15
C PRO A 20 -9.38 0.51 -10.38
N THR A 21 -9.29 -0.79 -10.15
CA THR A 21 -9.89 -1.49 -9.01
C THR A 21 -9.20 -1.07 -7.71
N ALA A 22 -9.75 -1.50 -6.56
CA ALA A 22 -9.09 -1.30 -5.26
C ALA A 22 -7.65 -1.85 -5.24
N ASP A 23 -7.45 -3.04 -5.81
CA ASP A 23 -6.15 -3.71 -5.85
C ASP A 23 -5.18 -3.00 -6.79
N GLU A 24 -5.62 -2.65 -8.00
CA GLU A 24 -4.82 -1.87 -8.96
C GLU A 24 -4.40 -0.53 -8.33
N LEU A 25 -5.28 0.10 -7.55
CA LEU A 25 -5.02 1.37 -6.87
C LEU A 25 -3.91 1.25 -5.83
N ARG A 26 -3.95 0.20 -5.02
CA ARG A 26 -2.91 -0.08 -4.02
C ARG A 26 -1.58 -0.45 -4.68
N ALA A 27 -1.61 -1.28 -5.73
CA ALA A 27 -0.43 -1.70 -6.48
C ALA A 27 0.35 -0.50 -7.04
N GLN A 28 -0.33 0.38 -7.78
CA GLN A 28 0.33 1.55 -8.38
C GLN A 28 0.89 2.52 -7.33
N ALA A 29 0.19 2.69 -6.20
CA ALA A 29 0.58 3.62 -5.17
C ALA A 29 1.87 3.15 -4.50
N TRP A 30 1.92 1.86 -4.15
CA TRP A 30 3.09 1.28 -3.52
C TRP A 30 4.25 1.08 -4.48
N HIS A 31 4.04 0.76 -5.76
CA HIS A 31 5.11 0.79 -6.76
C HIS A 31 5.76 2.18 -6.83
N ALA A 32 4.96 3.26 -6.82
CA ALA A 32 5.48 4.62 -6.80
C ALA A 32 6.26 4.94 -5.51
N LEU A 33 5.72 4.57 -4.36
CA LEU A 33 6.34 4.84 -3.05
C LEU A 33 7.64 4.04 -2.86
N SER A 34 7.66 2.76 -3.24
CA SER A 34 8.87 1.92 -3.18
C SER A 34 9.93 2.32 -4.20
N ALA A 35 9.54 3.04 -5.26
CA ALA A 35 10.44 3.71 -6.20
C ALA A 35 10.88 5.13 -5.74
N ARG A 36 10.65 5.49 -4.47
CA ARG A 36 11.06 6.77 -3.85
C ARG A 36 10.36 8.02 -4.38
N ILE A 37 9.15 7.91 -4.94
CA ILE A 37 8.34 9.10 -5.16
C ILE A 37 7.97 9.69 -3.79
N THR A 38 8.41 10.93 -3.54
CA THR A 38 8.19 11.65 -2.26
C THR A 38 6.82 12.32 -2.18
N SER A 39 6.03 12.27 -3.24
CA SER A 39 4.71 12.90 -3.29
C SER A 39 3.76 12.08 -4.15
N LEU A 40 2.78 11.46 -3.49
CA LEU A 40 1.69 10.76 -4.14
C LEU A 40 0.48 11.71 -4.24
N TYR A 41 0.03 11.96 -5.47
CA TYR A 41 -1.19 12.71 -5.74
C TYR A 41 -2.20 11.77 -6.38
N TRP A 42 -3.41 11.71 -5.81
CA TRP A 42 -4.56 11.07 -6.44
C TRP A 42 -5.05 11.96 -7.58
N PHE A 43 -4.71 11.58 -8.82
CA PHE A 43 -5.04 12.39 -9.97
C PHE A 43 -6.57 12.42 -10.21
N ASN A 44 -7.11 13.62 -10.47
CA ASN A 44 -8.54 13.92 -10.68
C ASN A 44 -9.52 13.46 -9.59
N LEU A 45 -9.07 13.35 -8.34
CA LEU A 45 -9.97 13.03 -7.24
C LEU A 45 -11.00 14.16 -7.06
N SER A 46 -12.27 13.84 -7.26
CA SER A 46 -13.40 14.74 -7.05
C SER A 46 -14.55 14.04 -6.35
N LEU A 47 -15.46 14.81 -5.75
CA LEU A 47 -16.69 14.28 -5.15
C LEU A 47 -17.48 13.44 -6.17
N LYS A 48 -17.62 13.94 -7.41
CA LYS A 48 -18.29 13.22 -8.50
C LYS A 48 -17.64 11.87 -8.79
N SER A 49 -16.31 11.82 -8.80
CA SER A 49 -15.56 10.60 -9.07
C SER A 49 -15.66 9.60 -7.91
N LEU A 50 -15.63 10.07 -6.65
CA LEU A 50 -15.85 9.23 -5.47
C LEU A 50 -17.27 8.66 -5.40
N LEU A 51 -18.28 9.44 -5.75
CA LEU A 51 -19.67 8.95 -5.81
C LEU A 51 -19.91 7.98 -6.97
N ARG A 52 -19.13 8.09 -8.05
CA ARG A 52 -19.17 7.14 -9.17
C ARG A 52 -18.51 5.81 -8.82
N PHE A 53 -17.46 5.83 -8.00
CA PHE A 53 -16.68 4.66 -7.57
C PHE A 53 -16.50 4.64 -6.05
N PRO A 54 -17.59 4.45 -5.29
CA PRO A 54 -17.54 4.50 -3.83
C PRO A 54 -16.67 3.40 -3.22
N ASP A 55 -16.49 2.28 -3.95
CA ASP A 55 -15.61 1.19 -3.55
C ASP A 55 -14.13 1.59 -3.48
N LEU A 56 -13.74 2.73 -4.08
CA LEU A 56 -12.37 3.25 -4.01
C LEU A 56 -12.14 4.16 -2.80
N ILE A 57 -13.18 4.61 -2.09
CA ILE A 57 -13.03 5.50 -0.92
C ILE A 57 -12.18 4.81 0.14
N GLN A 58 -12.56 3.60 0.54
CA GLN A 58 -11.84 2.87 1.59
C GLN A 58 -10.40 2.52 1.20
N PRO A 59 -10.11 1.95 0.01
CA PRO A 59 -8.74 1.72 -0.45
C PRO A 59 -7.87 2.98 -0.49
N ILE A 60 -8.43 4.12 -0.91
CA ILE A 60 -7.71 5.41 -0.88
C ILE A 60 -7.38 5.81 0.57
N THR A 61 -8.35 5.69 1.48
CA THR A 61 -8.15 5.96 2.91
C THR A 61 -7.06 5.06 3.49
N GLU A 62 -7.09 3.76 3.19
CA GLU A 62 -6.11 2.79 3.67
C GLU A 62 -4.71 3.08 3.18
N VAL A 63 -4.52 3.31 1.87
CA VAL A 63 -3.21 3.68 1.31
C VAL A 63 -2.71 4.99 1.92
N ASN A 64 -3.58 5.99 2.05
CA ASN A 64 -3.21 7.24 2.72
C ASN A 64 -2.77 6.98 4.17
N ARG A 65 -3.49 6.14 4.92
CA ARG A 65 -3.14 5.82 6.29
C ARG A 65 -1.80 5.10 6.39
N GLU A 66 -1.52 4.15 5.50
CA GLU A 66 -0.21 3.48 5.41
C GLU A 66 0.93 4.49 5.14
N ILE A 67 0.73 5.42 4.20
CA ILE A 67 1.69 6.50 3.91
C ILE A 67 1.90 7.38 5.14
N ARG A 68 0.80 7.81 5.79
CA ARG A 68 0.86 8.69 6.97
C ARG A 68 1.45 8.00 8.19
N LEU A 69 1.33 6.68 8.29
CA LEU A 69 1.94 5.86 9.32
C LEU A 69 3.47 5.80 9.12
N LEU A 70 3.92 5.66 7.88
CA LEU A 70 5.34 5.49 7.53
C LEU A 70 6.02 6.79 7.07
N ASP A 71 5.36 7.95 7.14
CA ASP A 71 5.81 9.17 6.44
C ASP A 71 7.22 9.62 6.82
N GLU A 72 7.58 9.60 8.11
CA GLU A 72 8.91 9.97 8.58
C GLU A 72 9.99 9.05 8.01
N LEU A 73 9.73 7.75 7.96
CA LEU A 73 10.64 6.77 7.36
C LEU A 73 10.73 6.97 5.84
N LEU A 74 9.58 7.09 5.17
CA LEU A 74 9.51 7.27 3.71
C LEU A 74 10.23 8.55 3.27
N LEU A 75 10.06 9.66 3.99
CA LEU A 75 10.71 10.95 3.69
C LEU A 75 12.23 10.89 3.86
N ARG A 76 12.72 10.16 4.88
CA ARG A 76 14.15 10.05 5.21
C ARG A 76 14.85 8.89 4.51
N SER A 77 14.11 8.05 3.79
CA SER A 77 14.65 6.87 3.12
C SER A 77 15.35 7.17 1.80
N THR A 78 16.13 6.19 1.31
CA THR A 78 16.67 6.12 -0.05
C THR A 78 16.39 4.73 -0.61
N ALA A 79 16.09 4.61 -1.91
CA ALA A 79 15.95 3.32 -2.57
C ALA A 79 17.32 2.66 -2.68
N LEU A 80 17.50 1.54 -2.00
CA LEU A 80 18.75 0.80 -1.96
C LEU A 80 18.74 -0.39 -2.93
N HIS A 81 17.57 -0.96 -3.18
CA HIS A 81 17.45 -2.16 -3.99
C HIS A 81 16.08 -2.28 -4.64
N HIS A 82 16.07 -2.85 -5.85
CA HIS A 82 14.90 -3.29 -6.58
C HIS A 82 15.29 -4.57 -7.34
N GLN A 83 14.46 -5.60 -7.26
CA GLN A 83 14.66 -6.85 -8.00
C GLN A 83 13.32 -7.47 -8.39
N THR A 84 13.23 -7.90 -9.65
CA THR A 84 12.17 -8.79 -10.12
C THR A 84 12.56 -10.24 -9.82
N LEU A 85 11.60 -11.02 -9.36
CA LEU A 85 11.73 -12.43 -8.99
C LEU A 85 10.71 -13.21 -9.85
N PRO A 86 11.04 -13.57 -11.09
CA PRO A 86 10.11 -14.27 -11.98
C PRO A 86 10.00 -15.77 -11.65
N ALA A 87 8.86 -16.38 -12.00
CA ALA A 87 8.65 -17.82 -11.99
C ALA A 87 8.79 -18.36 -13.43
N GLY A 88 10.02 -18.74 -13.80
CA GLY A 88 10.34 -19.06 -15.19
C GLY A 88 10.27 -17.80 -16.07
N ASP A 89 9.44 -17.85 -17.12
CA ASP A 89 9.25 -16.72 -18.04
C ASP A 89 8.09 -15.80 -17.63
N GLN A 90 7.44 -16.04 -16.49
CA GLN A 90 6.30 -15.26 -16.01
C GLN A 90 6.68 -14.32 -14.86
N PRO A 91 6.07 -13.13 -14.77
CA PRO A 91 6.12 -12.32 -13.56
C PRO A 91 5.61 -13.09 -12.34
N ASP A 92 6.23 -12.90 -11.18
CA ASP A 92 5.83 -13.55 -9.94
C ASP A 92 5.88 -12.53 -8.79
N TRP A 93 7.06 -12.15 -8.32
CA TRP A 93 7.21 -11.11 -7.28
C TRP A 93 8.17 -10.01 -7.70
N GLU A 94 8.00 -8.81 -7.13
CA GLU A 94 9.05 -7.79 -7.12
C GLU A 94 9.35 -7.38 -5.69
N ILE A 95 10.62 -7.17 -5.38
CA ILE A 95 11.07 -6.75 -4.06
C ILE A 95 11.82 -5.44 -4.12
N CYS A 96 11.56 -4.57 -3.14
CA CYS A 96 12.21 -3.28 -2.99
C CYS A 96 12.75 -3.12 -1.56
N VAL A 97 13.88 -2.41 -1.42
CA VAL A 97 14.44 -2.01 -0.13
C VAL A 97 14.62 -0.50 -0.09
N LEU A 98 13.98 0.15 0.88
CA LEU A 98 14.21 1.55 1.23
C LEU A 98 14.99 1.60 2.55
N GLY A 99 16.14 2.28 2.56
CA GLY A 99 16.91 2.47 3.79
C GLY A 99 16.73 3.87 4.35
N ALA A 100 16.29 3.98 5.60
CA ALA A 100 16.33 5.20 6.43
C ALA A 100 17.39 5.02 7.55
N PRO A 101 17.85 6.09 8.22
CA PRO A 101 18.92 5.98 9.22
C PRO A 101 18.63 5.02 10.38
N GLU A 102 17.38 4.94 10.83
CA GLU A 102 16.96 4.13 11.97
C GLU A 102 16.23 2.82 11.60
N ALA A 103 15.84 2.64 10.33
CA ALA A 103 15.04 1.50 9.90
C ALA A 103 15.09 1.29 8.38
N ALA A 104 14.82 0.07 7.94
CA ALA A 104 14.70 -0.27 6.53
C ALA A 104 13.28 -0.75 6.25
N ILE A 105 12.70 -0.29 5.15
CA ILE A 105 11.39 -0.71 4.66
C ILE A 105 11.63 -1.72 3.53
N PHE A 106 11.02 -2.90 3.66
CA PHE A 106 11.03 -3.96 2.67
C PHE A 106 9.63 -4.03 2.08
N VAL A 107 9.53 -3.89 0.77
CA VAL A 107 8.24 -3.94 0.07
C VAL A 107 8.30 -5.11 -0.90
N VAL A 108 7.26 -5.93 -0.88
CA VAL A 108 7.01 -6.93 -1.91
C VAL A 108 5.75 -6.57 -2.68
N HIS A 109 5.85 -6.61 -4.00
CA HIS A 109 4.73 -6.45 -4.92
C HIS A 109 4.38 -7.80 -5.53
N ASP A 110 3.11 -8.16 -5.47
CA ASP A 110 2.56 -9.26 -6.24
C ASP A 110 2.36 -8.80 -7.69
N VAL A 111 3.25 -9.23 -8.59
CA VAL A 111 3.14 -8.93 -10.03
C VAL A 111 2.66 -10.13 -10.82
N GLY A 112 2.34 -11.25 -10.15
CA GLY A 112 1.76 -12.46 -10.73
C GLY A 112 0.24 -12.40 -10.87
N TYR A 113 -0.33 -11.21 -11.10
CA TYR A 113 -1.77 -11.03 -11.28
C TYR A 113 -2.26 -11.56 -12.63
N GLU A 114 -3.55 -11.91 -12.70
CA GLU A 114 -4.19 -12.30 -13.97
C GLU A 114 -4.83 -11.09 -14.64
N ILE A 115 -4.89 -11.11 -15.98
CA ILE A 115 -5.64 -10.11 -16.75
C ILE A 115 -7.06 -10.64 -16.97
N ASP A 116 -8.07 -9.94 -16.45
CA ASP A 116 -9.47 -10.20 -16.76
C ASP A 116 -9.90 -9.39 -17.99
N GLU A 117 -9.85 -10.02 -19.16
CA GLU A 117 -10.22 -9.39 -20.44
C GLU A 117 -11.71 -8.99 -20.53
N LYS A 118 -12.58 -9.56 -19.68
CA LYS A 118 -14.01 -9.17 -19.68
C LYS A 118 -14.20 -7.79 -19.08
N THR A 119 -13.45 -7.51 -18.02
CA THR A 119 -13.52 -6.27 -17.26
C THR A 119 -12.39 -5.30 -17.59
N ASN A 120 -11.35 -5.75 -18.33
CA ASN A 120 -10.10 -5.03 -18.57
C ASN A 120 -9.45 -4.57 -17.27
N THR A 121 -9.35 -5.47 -16.29
CA THR A 121 -8.73 -5.21 -14.99
C THR A 121 -7.74 -6.31 -14.61
N PHE A 122 -6.83 -5.99 -13.71
CA PHE A 122 -5.96 -6.96 -13.06
C PHE A 122 -6.65 -7.61 -11.87
N ARG A 123 -6.54 -8.93 -11.79
CA ARG A 123 -7.10 -9.77 -10.74
C ARG A 123 -5.96 -10.30 -9.88
N PHE A 124 -5.88 -9.77 -8.67
CA PHE A 124 -4.93 -10.20 -7.65
C PHE A 124 -5.57 -11.29 -6.80
N GLN A 125 -4.72 -12.16 -6.26
CA GLN A 125 -5.14 -13.19 -5.32
C GLN A 125 -4.20 -13.15 -4.12
N LYS A 126 -4.74 -13.50 -2.95
CA LYS A 126 -3.93 -13.66 -1.77
C LYS A 126 -3.09 -14.92 -1.92
N ARG A 127 -1.76 -14.78 -1.93
CA ARG A 127 -0.84 -15.90 -2.21
C ARG A 127 0.39 -15.88 -1.30
N GLN A 128 0.87 -17.08 -0.99
CA GLN A 128 2.02 -17.32 -0.13
C GLN A 128 3.31 -17.01 -0.89
N GLY A 129 4.27 -16.39 -0.22
CA GLY A 129 5.60 -16.15 -0.76
C GLY A 129 6.67 -16.16 0.32
N ALA A 130 7.91 -16.35 -0.11
CA ALA A 130 9.10 -16.29 0.73
C ALA A 130 10.22 -15.59 -0.04
N TRP A 131 10.81 -14.58 0.56
CA TRP A 131 11.73 -13.67 -0.11
C TRP A 131 12.97 -13.43 0.74
N ASN A 132 14.10 -13.24 0.06
CA ASN A 132 15.36 -12.86 0.68
C ASN A 132 15.75 -11.48 0.16
N PHE A 133 15.70 -10.48 1.03
CA PHE A 133 16.10 -9.12 0.70
C PHE A 133 17.56 -8.89 1.09
N PRO A 134 18.31 -8.08 0.33
CA PRO A 134 19.61 -7.62 0.78
C PRO A 134 19.46 -6.78 2.04
N ARG A 135 20.23 -7.11 3.08
CA ARG A 135 20.26 -6.33 4.33
C ARG A 135 21.09 -5.06 4.12
N PRO A 136 20.56 -3.85 4.41
CA PRO A 136 21.38 -2.64 4.45
C PRO A 136 22.54 -2.82 5.45
N ALA A 137 23.76 -2.43 5.07
CA ALA A 137 24.96 -2.75 5.85
C ALA A 137 24.92 -2.25 7.30
N TRP A 138 24.25 -1.13 7.56
CA TRP A 138 24.09 -0.51 8.87
C TRP A 138 23.01 -1.18 9.75
N LEU A 139 22.09 -1.94 9.17
CA LEU A 139 21.01 -2.60 9.91
C LEU A 139 21.59 -3.86 10.59
N PRO A 140 21.60 -3.97 11.92
CA PRO A 140 22.20 -5.12 12.60
C PRO A 140 21.44 -6.42 12.35
N SER A 141 22.15 -7.54 12.37
CA SER A 141 21.53 -8.86 12.49
C SER A 141 20.73 -8.96 13.78
N GLY A 142 19.56 -9.61 13.74
CA GLY A 142 18.64 -9.71 14.88
C GLY A 142 17.86 -8.42 15.16
N ALA A 143 17.89 -7.44 14.26
CA ALA A 143 16.98 -6.29 14.31
C ALA A 143 15.52 -6.77 14.36
N GLU A 144 14.67 -6.00 15.05
CA GLU A 144 13.23 -6.27 15.10
C GLU A 144 12.67 -6.16 13.69
N LEU A 145 11.84 -7.14 13.30
CA LEU A 145 11.18 -7.21 12.00
C LEU A 145 9.67 -7.36 12.22
N PHE A 146 8.89 -6.50 11.58
CA PHE A 146 7.43 -6.51 11.69
C PHE A 146 6.78 -6.09 10.37
N ARG A 147 5.53 -6.51 10.18
CA ARG A 147 4.70 -6.12 9.03
C ARG A 147 3.94 -4.84 9.37
N VAL A 148 3.67 -4.03 8.35
CA VAL A 148 2.86 -2.82 8.43
C VAL A 148 1.75 -2.86 7.39
N ASP A 149 0.54 -2.46 7.77
CA ASP A 149 -0.55 -2.13 6.84
C ASP A 149 -1.44 -1.03 7.43
N ALA A 150 -2.57 -0.73 6.77
CA ALA A 150 -3.50 0.31 7.19
C ALA A 150 -4.12 0.05 8.58
N SER A 151 -3.97 -1.14 9.17
CA SER A 151 -4.45 -1.47 10.52
C SER A 151 -3.34 -1.40 11.57
N GLY A 152 -2.10 -1.13 11.18
CA GLY A 152 -0.98 -0.91 12.09
C GLY A 152 0.18 -1.87 11.90
N THR A 153 0.81 -2.22 13.02
CA THR A 153 1.97 -3.11 13.03
C THR A 153 1.60 -4.52 13.46
N HIS A 154 2.13 -5.51 12.78
CA HIS A 154 1.82 -6.93 12.98
C HIS A 154 3.10 -7.74 13.08
N ASP A 155 3.01 -8.92 13.69
CA ASP A 155 4.14 -9.85 13.68
C ASP A 155 4.42 -10.30 12.25
N ALA A 156 5.71 -10.39 11.92
CA ALA A 156 6.17 -10.92 10.63
C ALA A 156 6.83 -12.28 10.85
N HIS A 157 6.58 -13.22 9.94
CA HIS A 157 7.32 -14.47 9.92
C HIS A 157 8.61 -14.27 9.11
N GLY A 158 9.74 -14.17 9.80
CA GLY A 158 11.01 -13.86 9.17
C GLY A 158 12.12 -13.56 10.17
N ALA A 159 13.30 -13.24 9.66
CA ALA A 159 14.45 -12.87 10.48
C ALA A 159 15.43 -11.97 9.73
N VAL A 160 16.14 -11.13 10.49
CA VAL A 160 17.23 -10.29 9.99
C VAL A 160 18.56 -11.00 10.24
N GLY A 161 19.09 -11.69 9.23
CA GLY A 161 20.40 -12.35 9.25
C GLY A 161 21.40 -11.62 8.35
N ASP A 162 22.20 -12.37 7.57
CA ASP A 162 23.01 -11.79 6.50
C ASP A 162 22.16 -11.17 5.39
N GLN A 163 20.99 -11.76 5.17
CA GLN A 163 19.87 -11.23 4.39
C GLN A 163 18.66 -11.08 5.30
N VAL A 164 17.66 -10.30 4.87
CA VAL A 164 16.37 -10.24 5.54
C VAL A 164 15.44 -11.26 4.88
N HIS A 165 15.12 -12.32 5.61
CA HIS A 165 14.20 -13.36 5.16
C HIS A 165 12.80 -13.03 5.66
N ILE A 166 11.81 -13.07 4.75
CA ILE A 166 10.40 -12.82 5.06
C ILE A 166 9.56 -13.88 4.35
N GLN A 167 8.61 -14.46 5.07
CA GLN A 167 7.56 -15.32 4.55
C GLN A 167 6.20 -14.75 4.96
N ASP A 168 5.29 -14.56 4.02
CA ASP A 168 3.93 -14.08 4.32
C ASP A 168 2.94 -14.48 3.23
N GLU A 169 1.66 -14.33 3.57
CA GLU A 169 0.55 -14.38 2.64
C GLU A 169 0.16 -12.97 2.21
N VAL A 170 0.58 -12.58 1.00
CA VAL A 170 0.43 -11.23 0.48
C VAL A 170 -0.75 -11.15 -0.48
N HIS A 171 -1.53 -10.07 -0.37
CA HIS A 171 -2.51 -9.65 -1.35
C HIS A 171 -2.09 -8.27 -1.87
N VAL A 172 -1.72 -8.20 -3.15
CA VAL A 172 -1.18 -7.02 -3.86
C VAL A 172 0.20 -6.55 -3.36
N VAL A 173 0.32 -6.15 -2.09
CA VAL A 173 1.56 -5.60 -1.52
C VAL A 173 1.74 -6.05 -0.07
N GLY A 174 2.97 -6.47 0.26
CA GLY A 174 3.43 -6.66 1.64
C GLY A 174 4.46 -5.59 2.02
N ILE A 175 4.29 -4.95 3.18
CA ILE A 175 5.17 -3.89 3.66
C ILE A 175 5.72 -4.32 5.01
N TYR A 176 7.04 -4.31 5.14
CA TYR A 176 7.73 -4.72 6.35
C TYR A 176 8.75 -3.69 6.74
N VAL A 177 9.02 -3.60 8.03
CA VAL A 177 10.03 -2.71 8.60
C VAL A 177 10.97 -3.56 9.44
N ALA A 178 12.27 -3.37 9.22
CA ALA A 178 13.29 -3.85 10.14
C ALA A 178 14.00 -2.68 10.80
N THR A 179 14.22 -2.75 12.10
CA THR A 179 14.80 -1.64 12.87
C THR A 179 15.63 -2.12 14.07
N ALA A 180 16.68 -1.37 14.36
CA ALA A 180 17.42 -1.50 15.61
C ALA A 180 16.94 -0.52 16.69
N SER A 181 16.06 0.41 16.34
CA SER A 181 15.58 1.46 17.23
C SER A 181 14.52 0.88 18.18
N PRO A 182 14.82 0.78 19.48
CA PRO A 182 13.83 0.30 20.45
C PRO A 182 12.65 1.27 20.48
N GLY A 183 11.42 0.74 20.40
CA GLY A 183 10.22 1.57 20.50
C GLY A 183 9.63 2.03 19.18
N LEU A 184 10.31 1.84 18.02
CA LEU A 184 9.78 2.29 16.74
C LEU A 184 8.43 1.64 16.41
N ARG A 185 8.29 0.33 16.62
CA ARG A 185 7.02 -0.39 16.40
C ARG A 185 5.89 0.20 17.26
N GLN A 186 6.15 0.46 18.53
CA GLN A 186 5.19 1.05 19.46
C GLN A 186 4.85 2.50 19.08
N ALA A 187 5.83 3.28 18.61
CA ALA A 187 5.62 4.64 18.13
C ALA A 187 4.71 4.67 16.90
N LEU A 188 4.90 3.74 15.94
CA LEU A 188 4.00 3.58 14.80
C LEU A 188 2.59 3.22 15.26
N GLN A 189 2.43 2.29 16.22
CA GLN A 189 1.11 1.95 16.73
C GLN A 189 0.41 3.14 17.43
N ALA A 190 1.13 3.93 18.22
CA ALA A 190 0.60 5.14 18.85
C ALA A 190 0.22 6.20 17.81
N ARG A 191 1.02 6.33 16.75
CA ARG A 191 0.73 7.20 15.61
C ARG A 191 -0.55 6.77 14.90
N LEU A 192 -0.76 5.47 14.68
CA LEU A 192 -2.00 4.96 14.11
C LEU A 192 -3.22 5.39 14.95
N GLN A 193 -3.17 5.29 16.27
CA GLN A 193 -4.29 5.74 17.13
C GLN A 193 -4.59 7.23 16.94
N THR A 194 -3.55 8.05 16.76
CA THR A 194 -3.71 9.48 16.46
C THR A 194 -4.35 9.70 15.08
N LEU A 195 -3.98 8.91 14.07
CA LEU A 195 -4.56 9.00 12.73
C LEU A 195 -6.04 8.58 12.74
N LEU A 196 -6.37 7.46 13.39
CA LEU A 196 -7.75 6.98 13.52
C LEU A 196 -8.63 7.97 14.30
N ALA A 197 -8.10 8.60 15.35
CA ALA A 197 -8.83 9.63 16.08
C ALA A 197 -9.15 10.83 15.19
N ARG A 198 -8.19 11.30 14.37
CA ARG A 198 -8.41 12.39 13.41
C ARG A 198 -9.42 12.04 12.32
N GLU A 199 -9.38 10.80 11.83
CA GLU A 199 -10.38 10.31 10.87
C GLU A 199 -11.77 10.31 11.51
N ALA A 200 -11.90 9.83 12.76
CA ALA A 200 -13.17 9.85 13.49
C ALA A 200 -13.67 11.27 13.79
N GLU A 201 -12.78 12.24 14.05
CA GLU A 201 -13.12 13.65 14.26
C GLU A 201 -13.79 14.31 13.04
N LEU A 202 -13.61 13.77 11.83
CA LEU A 202 -14.33 14.24 10.64
C LEU A 202 -15.84 13.98 10.73
N GLY A 203 -16.26 13.03 11.58
CA GLY A 203 -17.67 12.69 11.79
C GLY A 203 -18.36 12.08 10.57
N ILE A 204 -17.59 11.61 9.59
CA ILE A 204 -18.08 10.99 8.35
C ILE A 204 -17.09 9.93 7.87
N ASP A 205 -17.55 8.72 7.60
CA ASP A 205 -16.76 7.64 7.00
C ASP A 205 -17.54 6.97 5.85
N PRO A 206 -17.60 7.61 4.67
CA PRO A 206 -18.37 7.09 3.54
C PRO A 206 -17.75 5.84 2.90
N GLY A 207 -16.53 5.46 3.31
CA GLY A 207 -15.85 4.23 2.85
C GLY A 207 -16.32 3.00 3.60
N SER A 208 -16.61 3.14 4.90
CA SER A 208 -17.04 2.02 5.77
C SER A 208 -18.48 2.13 6.27
N ASN A 209 -19.17 3.26 6.06
CA ASN A 209 -20.53 3.51 6.53
C ASN A 209 -21.46 3.97 5.39
N GLU A 210 -22.46 3.14 5.09
CA GLU A 210 -23.44 3.39 4.04
C GLU A 210 -24.29 4.65 4.30
N GLN A 211 -24.62 4.95 5.56
CA GLN A 211 -25.39 6.15 5.90
C GLN A 211 -24.59 7.43 5.59
N ASP A 212 -23.28 7.40 5.82
CA ASP A 212 -22.41 8.53 5.52
C ASP A 212 -22.18 8.68 4.01
N LEU A 213 -22.14 7.57 3.27
CA LEU A 213 -22.14 7.59 1.81
C LEU A 213 -23.43 8.20 1.24
N GLU A 214 -24.60 7.89 1.83
CA GLU A 214 -25.86 8.51 1.41
C GLU A 214 -25.89 10.02 1.70
N LYS A 215 -25.41 10.47 2.86
CA LYS A 215 -25.24 11.92 3.15
C LYS A 215 -24.38 12.60 2.08
N LEU A 216 -23.30 11.93 1.66
CA LEU A 216 -22.41 12.45 0.63
C LEU A 216 -23.11 12.55 -0.75
N LYS A 217 -23.96 11.57 -1.10
CA LYS A 217 -24.80 11.60 -2.30
C LYS A 217 -25.84 12.72 -2.26
N GLU A 218 -26.45 12.95 -1.11
CA GLU A 218 -27.43 14.03 -0.93
C GLU A 218 -26.79 15.41 -1.06
N ALA A 219 -25.61 15.61 -0.48
CA ALA A 219 -24.87 16.87 -0.57
C ALA A 219 -24.39 17.20 -2.00
N ALA A 220 -24.33 16.21 -2.90
CA ALA A 220 -23.91 16.38 -4.29
C ALA A 220 -25.06 16.67 -5.28
N LYS A 221 -26.31 16.67 -4.81
CA LYS A 221 -27.50 17.05 -5.58
C LYS A 221 -27.65 18.57 -5.63
#